data_AF-A0A368B2N9-F1
#
_entry.id   AF-A0A368B2N9-F1
#
_cell.length_a   1.000
_cell.length_b   1.000
_cell.length_c   1.000
_cell.angle_alpha   90.00
_cell.angle_beta   90.00
_cell.angle_gamma   90.00
#
_symmetry.space_group_name_H-M   'P 1'
#
loop_
_entity.id
_entity.type
_entity.pdbx_description
1 polymer ?
#
loop_
_entity_poly.entity_id
_entity_poly.type
_entity_poly.pdbx_seq_one_letter_code
_entity_poly.pdbx_strand_id
1 'polypeptide(L)'
;MINRALISNLTHLGFSFLFLIINSFAGKLSDYGYSDDLNGVKKILSEINGPYDHELVENLIVDLGANDFSLRERATIRLSNMPLIDRKKLLSRLSELSLEQKIRVQRILKKNSEENFVRMLTALNEIIIEGKHEGLLEALWKSADKAESKIFSNLWKLYNDSSLATFVESDVDLVKENLYSDNGIVRYSAVQLIINLLGKESVPLITDLINDNNDQIKWNVANSLMNFGSRECLKPFSELLMCEDFGLRWRSLEALRNLTDQEFGYYAAGNAEDRSASANLWGKWITNNKEIANLKFINPLNKTINLFDGVSLNGWEIRPLTGFGLVAPKNIENGWGIEDKCLSAKKGFRSELVSSASFLDYEFSIYYKLTDNRSDGGIGIFAGGADDGYVEVQLHRQNSGDLYNLASGANKRKLEENKRIFLLDDGNPFIGRSNKFKASNETDDDWNKMTIRVQNGQSEIKINNEVQNRVLLKGNSPSKLVIRNESYGEILFKNIILKKL
;
A
#
# COMPACT_ATOMS: atom_id res chain seq x y z
N MET A 1 -56.71 -22.03 10.63
CA MET A 1 -55.86 -23.18 10.98
C MET A 1 -54.89 -23.37 9.82
N ILE A 2 -53.58 -23.26 10.10
CA ILE A 2 -52.41 -23.48 9.23
C ILE A 2 -52.11 -22.33 8.21
N ASN A 3 -50.96 -21.66 8.20
CA ASN A 3 -50.03 -21.28 9.27
C ASN A 3 -49.23 -20.08 8.72
N ARG A 4 -49.12 -19.01 9.51
CA ARG A 4 -48.20 -17.89 9.29
C ARG A 4 -46.79 -18.41 9.60
N ALA A 5 -46.04 -18.90 8.62
CA ALA A 5 -44.69 -19.44 8.84
C ALA A 5 -43.77 -19.35 7.61
N LEU A 6 -43.87 -18.28 6.81
CA LEU A 6 -42.95 -18.02 5.69
C LEU A 6 -42.43 -16.57 5.64
N ILE A 7 -42.61 -15.80 6.72
CA ILE A 7 -42.12 -14.40 6.84
C ILE A 7 -40.94 -14.28 7.83
N SER A 8 -40.36 -15.37 8.35
CA SER A 8 -39.36 -15.26 9.44
C SER A 8 -38.02 -15.99 9.26
N ASN A 9 -37.54 -16.26 8.03
CA ASN A 9 -36.24 -16.94 7.83
C ASN A 9 -35.33 -16.33 6.75
N LEU A 10 -35.40 -15.01 6.52
CA LEU A 10 -34.42 -14.27 5.69
C LEU A 10 -33.60 -13.24 6.47
N THR A 11 -33.69 -13.28 7.80
CA THR A 11 -32.83 -12.54 8.72
C THR A 11 -31.92 -13.55 9.41
N HIS A 12 -30.60 -13.39 9.26
CA HIS A 12 -29.54 -14.32 9.68
C HIS A 12 -29.19 -15.43 8.68
N LEU A 13 -28.46 -15.07 7.63
CA LEU A 13 -27.26 -15.79 7.19
C LEU A 13 -26.55 -14.94 6.12
N GLY A 14 -25.31 -14.50 6.40
CA GLY A 14 -24.38 -14.07 5.36
C GLY A 14 -24.33 -12.59 4.99
N PHE A 15 -24.28 -11.66 5.95
CA PHE A 15 -23.54 -10.41 5.74
C PHE A 15 -22.04 -10.73 5.79
N SER A 16 -21.55 -11.39 4.73
CA SER A 16 -20.14 -11.71 4.54
C SER A 16 -19.64 -10.84 3.41
N PHE A 17 -19.22 -9.64 3.79
CA PHE A 17 -18.21 -8.80 3.13
C PHE A 17 -17.89 -9.16 1.68
N LEU A 18 -18.66 -8.61 0.75
CA LEU A 18 -18.19 -8.38 -0.62
C LEU A 18 -17.21 -7.21 -0.61
N PHE A 19 -16.01 -7.41 -0.04
CA PHE A 19 -14.91 -6.48 -0.27
C PHE A 19 -14.46 -6.64 -1.71
N LEU A 20 -14.91 -5.75 -2.59
CA LEU A 20 -14.23 -5.52 -3.86
C LEU A 20 -12.82 -5.01 -3.51
N ILE A 21 -11.84 -5.91 -3.57
CA ILE A 21 -10.45 -5.52 -3.75
C ILE A 21 -10.37 -4.95 -5.16
N ILE A 22 -10.35 -3.63 -5.27
CA ILE A 22 -10.09 -2.92 -6.52
C ILE A 22 -8.58 -3.10 -6.78
N ASN A 23 -8.21 -4.17 -7.47
CA ASN A 23 -6.86 -4.39 -7.97
C ASN A 23 -6.61 -3.56 -9.24
N SER A 24 -5.40 -3.01 -9.29
CA SER A 24 -4.79 -2.24 -10.36
C SER A 24 -4.79 -2.97 -11.71
N PHE A 25 -5.65 -2.50 -12.62
CA PHE A 25 -5.07 -2.00 -13.86
C PHE A 25 -4.81 -0.52 -13.56
N ALA A 26 -3.55 -0.09 -13.53
CA ALA A 26 -3.24 1.32 -13.73
C ALA A 26 -3.72 1.66 -15.15
N GLY A 27 -4.98 2.10 -15.26
CA GLY A 27 -5.53 2.53 -16.52
C GLY A 27 -4.78 3.76 -17.00
N LYS A 28 -4.73 3.98 -18.31
CA LYS A 28 -4.27 5.24 -18.86
C LYS A 28 -5.43 6.23 -18.90
N LEU A 29 -5.16 7.53 -18.86
CA LEU A 29 -6.21 8.51 -19.12
C LEU A 29 -6.79 8.35 -20.54
N SER A 30 -5.99 7.81 -21.48
CA SER A 30 -6.43 7.43 -22.82
C SER A 30 -7.59 6.43 -22.83
N ASP A 31 -7.67 5.54 -21.83
CA ASP A 31 -8.76 4.57 -21.71
C ASP A 31 -10.10 5.24 -21.43
N TYR A 32 -10.05 6.49 -20.94
CA TYR A 32 -11.19 7.34 -20.63
C TYR A 32 -11.38 8.48 -21.65
N GLY A 33 -10.57 8.52 -22.71
CA GLY A 33 -10.68 9.51 -23.79
C GLY A 33 -9.93 10.83 -23.54
N TYR A 34 -8.95 10.84 -22.64
CA TYR A 34 -8.07 11.99 -22.37
C TYR A 34 -6.63 11.66 -22.75
N SER A 35 -5.79 12.66 -23.04
CA SER A 35 -4.36 12.40 -23.29
C SER A 35 -3.63 12.01 -22.00
N ASP A 36 -2.57 11.19 -22.13
CA ASP A 36 -1.75 10.76 -21.00
C ASP A 36 -0.68 11.82 -20.64
N ASP A 37 -1.09 13.08 -20.54
CA ASP A 37 -0.23 14.23 -20.30
C ASP A 37 -0.94 15.32 -19.47
N LEU A 38 -0.24 16.42 -19.19
CA LEU A 38 -0.79 17.57 -18.46
C LEU A 38 -2.08 18.13 -19.08
N ASN A 39 -2.24 18.08 -20.41
CA ASN A 39 -3.44 18.58 -21.06
C ASN A 39 -4.65 17.70 -20.74
N GLY A 40 -4.45 16.38 -20.75
CA GLY A 40 -5.48 15.41 -20.37
C GLY A 40 -5.87 15.54 -18.91
N VAL A 41 -4.87 15.69 -18.03
CA VAL A 41 -5.05 15.96 -16.59
C VAL A 41 -5.89 17.23 -16.35
N LYS A 42 -5.52 18.35 -16.98
CA LYS A 42 -6.26 19.62 -16.85
C LYS A 42 -7.69 19.50 -17.36
N LYS A 43 -7.86 18.84 -18.51
CA LYS A 43 -9.18 18.64 -19.11
C LYS A 43 -10.08 17.83 -18.20
N ILE A 44 -9.61 16.69 -17.69
CA ILE A 44 -10.44 15.83 -16.85
C ILE A 44 -10.75 16.46 -15.48
N LEU A 45 -9.79 17.15 -14.87
CA LEU A 45 -10.04 17.92 -13.65
C LEU A 45 -11.08 19.02 -13.86
N SER A 46 -11.01 19.72 -14.99
CA SER A 46 -12.00 20.74 -15.36
C SER A 46 -13.40 20.14 -15.55
N GLU A 47 -13.53 18.96 -16.15
CA GLU A 47 -14.82 18.32 -16.38
C GLU A 47 -15.42 17.72 -15.10
N ILE A 48 -14.59 17.14 -14.22
CA ILE A 48 -15.02 16.60 -12.91
C ILE A 48 -15.47 17.71 -11.96
N ASN A 49 -14.74 18.83 -11.94
CA ASN A 49 -15.01 19.95 -11.05
C ASN A 49 -16.02 20.95 -11.62
N GLY A 50 -16.35 20.82 -12.91
CA GLY A 50 -17.31 21.67 -13.59
C GLY A 50 -18.75 21.48 -13.09
N PRO A 51 -19.66 22.40 -13.45
CA PRO A 51 -21.07 22.25 -13.13
C PRO A 51 -21.63 20.99 -13.80
N TYR A 52 -22.45 20.25 -13.07
CA TYR A 52 -23.12 19.07 -13.62
C TYR A 52 -24.20 19.50 -14.62
N ASP A 53 -24.03 19.15 -15.89
CA ASP A 53 -24.96 19.51 -16.96
C ASP A 53 -26.19 18.58 -16.93
N HIS A 54 -27.15 18.92 -16.07
CA HIS A 54 -28.40 18.17 -15.93
C HIS A 54 -29.21 18.17 -17.23
N GLU A 55 -29.21 19.27 -17.98
CA GLU A 55 -29.97 19.40 -19.21
C GLU A 55 -29.43 18.47 -20.30
N LEU A 56 -28.11 18.45 -20.50
CA LEU A 56 -27.46 17.51 -21.42
C LEU A 56 -27.78 16.07 -21.03
N VAL A 57 -27.69 15.72 -19.75
CA VAL A 57 -27.96 14.34 -19.30
C VAL A 57 -29.42 13.95 -19.55
N GLU A 58 -30.38 14.82 -19.25
CA GLU A 58 -31.79 14.53 -19.53
C GLU A 58 -32.06 14.38 -21.04
N ASN A 59 -31.48 15.26 -21.87
CA ASN A 59 -31.60 15.16 -23.32
C ASN A 59 -31.02 13.84 -23.84
N LEU A 60 -29.87 13.41 -23.32
CA LEU A 60 -29.26 12.13 -23.70
C LEU A 60 -30.12 10.94 -23.23
N ILE A 61 -30.76 11.01 -22.07
CA ILE A 61 -31.70 9.97 -21.59
C ILE A 61 -32.92 9.85 -22.51
N VAL A 62 -33.46 10.98 -22.99
CA VAL A 62 -34.52 10.98 -24.00
C VAL A 62 -34.03 10.32 -25.30
N ASP A 63 -32.84 10.68 -25.76
CA ASP A 63 -32.24 10.11 -26.97
C ASP A 63 -31.98 8.61 -26.88
N LEU A 64 -31.86 8.02 -25.68
CA LEU A 64 -31.79 6.55 -25.51
C LEU A 64 -33.06 5.83 -26.00
N GLY A 65 -34.19 6.53 -26.12
CA GLY A 65 -35.47 6.03 -26.63
C GLY A 65 -35.80 6.47 -28.05
N ALA A 66 -34.91 7.19 -28.73
CA ALA A 66 -35.17 7.68 -30.10
C ALA A 66 -35.43 6.52 -31.08
N ASN A 67 -36.19 6.75 -32.16
CA ASN A 67 -36.41 5.71 -33.18
C ASN A 67 -35.14 5.42 -34.00
N ASP A 68 -34.26 6.42 -34.20
CA ASP A 68 -32.96 6.26 -34.87
C ASP A 68 -31.96 5.53 -33.96
N PHE A 69 -31.52 4.35 -34.40
CA PHE A 69 -30.51 3.54 -33.71
C PHE A 69 -29.20 4.30 -33.50
N SER A 70 -28.77 5.08 -34.49
CA SER A 70 -27.52 5.82 -34.44
C SER A 70 -27.56 6.90 -33.35
N LEU A 71 -28.71 7.56 -33.19
CA LEU A 71 -28.92 8.55 -32.13
C LEU A 71 -28.88 7.86 -30.74
N ARG A 72 -29.58 6.73 -30.58
CA ARG A 72 -29.54 5.96 -29.33
C ARG A 72 -28.12 5.51 -28.96
N GLU A 73 -27.36 4.99 -29.92
CA GLU A 73 -26.00 4.50 -29.66
C GLU A 73 -25.03 5.64 -29.34
N ARG A 74 -25.13 6.79 -30.03
CA ARG A 74 -24.34 7.99 -29.67
C ARG A 74 -24.66 8.47 -28.25
N ALA A 75 -25.93 8.52 -27.87
CA ALA A 75 -26.32 8.90 -26.51
C ALA A 75 -25.80 7.90 -25.46
N THR A 76 -25.86 6.60 -25.78
CA THR A 76 -25.32 5.53 -24.92
C THR A 76 -23.81 5.69 -24.71
N ILE A 77 -23.05 5.90 -25.79
CA ILE A 77 -21.59 6.09 -25.73
C ILE A 77 -21.24 7.36 -24.94
N ARG A 78 -21.95 8.46 -25.21
CA ARG A 78 -21.68 9.75 -24.55
C ARG A 78 -21.90 9.63 -23.04
N LEU A 79 -23.07 9.16 -22.59
CA LEU A 79 -23.35 8.94 -21.17
C LEU A 79 -22.37 7.95 -20.53
N SER A 80 -21.95 6.91 -21.25
CA SER A 80 -21.01 5.91 -20.72
C SER A 80 -19.61 6.48 -20.48
N ASN A 81 -19.19 7.46 -21.27
CA ASN A 81 -17.84 8.04 -21.22
C ASN A 81 -17.78 9.37 -20.42
N MET A 82 -18.90 9.86 -19.87
CA MET A 82 -18.86 11.06 -19.02
C MET A 82 -17.99 10.80 -17.79
N PRO A 83 -17.13 11.75 -17.37
CA PRO A 83 -16.29 11.55 -16.20
C PRO A 83 -17.12 11.45 -14.91
N LEU A 84 -18.26 12.13 -14.84
CA LEU A 84 -19.17 12.10 -13.70
C LEU A 84 -20.63 11.97 -14.16
N ILE A 85 -21.39 11.05 -13.57
CA ILE A 85 -22.83 10.88 -13.78
C ILE A 85 -23.54 10.69 -12.45
N ASP A 86 -24.72 11.31 -12.28
CA ASP A 86 -25.58 11.08 -11.12
C ASP A 86 -26.28 9.71 -11.24
N ARG A 87 -25.58 8.67 -10.78
CA ARG A 87 -26.04 7.28 -10.84
C ARG A 87 -27.33 7.06 -10.06
N LYS A 88 -27.48 7.72 -8.90
CA LYS A 88 -28.67 7.59 -8.04
C LYS A 88 -29.90 8.13 -8.76
N LYS A 89 -29.78 9.31 -9.39
CA LYS A 89 -30.85 9.89 -10.22
C LYS A 89 -31.12 9.04 -11.47
N LEU A 90 -30.09 8.53 -12.13
CA LEU A 90 -30.28 7.66 -13.30
C LEU A 90 -31.00 6.34 -12.93
N LEU A 91 -30.67 5.76 -11.77
CA LEU A 91 -31.31 4.56 -11.25
C LEU A 91 -32.77 4.80 -10.84
N SER A 92 -33.09 5.93 -10.21
CA SER A 92 -34.47 6.23 -9.78
C SER A 92 -35.44 6.38 -10.96
N ARG A 93 -34.92 6.77 -12.12
CA ARG A 93 -35.69 6.91 -13.37
C ARG A 93 -36.00 5.58 -14.05
N LEU A 94 -35.36 4.48 -13.64
CA LEU A 94 -35.53 3.18 -14.31
C LEU A 94 -36.99 2.74 -14.43
N SER A 95 -37.86 3.04 -13.46
CA SER A 95 -39.28 2.67 -13.51
C SER A 95 -40.04 3.32 -14.67
N GLU A 96 -39.65 4.54 -15.07
CA GLU A 96 -40.30 5.38 -16.07
C GLU A 96 -39.81 5.10 -17.50
N LEU A 97 -38.73 4.32 -17.65
CA LEU A 97 -38.07 4.08 -18.94
C LEU A 97 -38.64 2.86 -19.69
N SER A 98 -38.58 2.91 -21.02
CA SER A 98 -38.85 1.76 -21.90
C SER A 98 -37.82 0.63 -21.71
N LEU A 99 -38.12 -0.57 -22.21
CA LEU A 99 -37.20 -1.72 -22.10
C LEU A 99 -35.85 -1.45 -22.78
N GLU A 100 -35.86 -0.85 -23.98
CA GLU A 100 -34.64 -0.47 -24.70
C GLU A 100 -33.80 0.54 -23.90
N GLN A 101 -34.44 1.58 -23.35
CA GLN A 101 -33.76 2.56 -22.50
C GLN A 101 -33.17 1.91 -21.25
N LYS A 102 -33.90 1.01 -20.59
CA LYS A 102 -33.41 0.25 -19.41
C LYS A 102 -32.14 -0.54 -19.72
N ILE A 103 -32.12 -1.26 -20.85
CA ILE A 103 -30.95 -2.05 -21.29
C ILE A 103 -29.75 -1.13 -21.53
N ARG A 104 -29.96 0.04 -22.16
CA ARG A 104 -28.88 1.02 -22.41
C ARG A 104 -28.39 1.66 -21.12
N VAL A 105 -29.29 2.03 -20.20
CA VAL A 105 -28.92 2.55 -18.88
C VAL A 105 -28.08 1.53 -18.11
N GLN A 106 -28.41 0.24 -18.17
CA GLN A 106 -27.58 -0.81 -17.56
C GLN A 106 -26.17 -0.88 -18.19
N ARG A 107 -26.06 -0.78 -19.52
CA ARG A 107 -24.75 -0.68 -20.22
C ARG A 107 -23.96 0.56 -19.77
N ILE A 108 -24.63 1.71 -19.67
CA ILE A 108 -24.05 2.98 -19.20
C ILE A 108 -23.54 2.82 -17.78
N LEU A 109 -24.36 2.36 -16.83
CA LEU A 109 -23.97 2.21 -15.43
C LEU A 109 -22.86 1.16 -15.23
N LYS A 110 -22.79 0.14 -16.09
CA LYS A 110 -21.69 -0.82 -16.09
C LYS A 110 -20.38 -0.19 -16.55
N LYS A 111 -20.40 0.63 -17.61
CA LYS A 111 -19.20 1.30 -18.14
C LYS A 111 -18.79 2.50 -17.28
N ASN A 112 -19.76 3.25 -16.78
CA ASN A 112 -19.59 4.35 -15.84
C ASN A 112 -19.84 3.86 -14.40
N SER A 113 -19.05 2.89 -13.96
CA SER A 113 -19.15 2.34 -12.60
C SER A 113 -18.31 3.15 -11.60
N GLU A 114 -18.65 3.08 -10.31
CA GLU A 114 -17.82 3.64 -9.23
C GLU A 114 -16.37 3.15 -9.32
N GLU A 115 -16.19 1.87 -9.63
CA GLU A 115 -14.87 1.27 -9.79
C GLU A 115 -14.09 1.92 -10.95
N ASN A 116 -14.73 2.14 -12.09
CA ASN A 116 -14.08 2.78 -13.23
C ASN A 116 -13.76 4.26 -12.95
N PHE A 117 -14.61 4.94 -12.18
CA PHE A 117 -14.33 6.29 -11.71
C PHE A 117 -13.11 6.35 -10.79
N VAL A 118 -13.00 5.43 -9.84
CA VAL A 118 -11.81 5.31 -8.97
C VAL A 118 -10.54 4.98 -9.77
N ARG A 119 -10.63 4.10 -10.78
CA ARG A 119 -9.50 3.80 -11.69
C ARG A 119 -9.09 5.01 -12.52
N MET A 120 -10.05 5.81 -12.98
CA MET A 120 -9.78 7.07 -13.70
C MET A 120 -9.07 8.10 -12.81
N LEU A 121 -9.52 8.25 -11.56
CA LEU A 121 -8.82 9.10 -10.58
C LEU A 121 -7.42 8.55 -10.25
N THR A 122 -7.24 7.22 -10.24
CA THR A 122 -5.92 6.60 -10.05
C THR A 122 -4.97 7.01 -11.19
N ALA A 123 -5.38 6.82 -12.44
CA ALA A 123 -4.63 7.20 -13.64
C ALA A 123 -4.26 8.69 -13.65
N LEU A 124 -5.23 9.54 -13.31
CA LEU A 124 -5.06 10.99 -13.16
C LEU A 124 -3.94 11.34 -12.17
N ASN A 125 -3.97 10.74 -10.98
CA ASN A 125 -2.98 10.99 -9.93
C ASN A 125 -1.59 10.47 -10.32
N GLU A 126 -1.51 9.29 -10.93
CA GLU A 126 -0.24 8.70 -11.40
C GLU A 126 0.44 9.59 -12.44
N ILE A 127 -0.29 10.14 -13.41
CA ILE A 127 0.28 11.06 -14.41
C ILE A 127 0.79 12.35 -13.75
N ILE A 128 0.08 12.90 -12.74
CA ILE A 128 0.56 14.07 -11.99
C ILE A 128 1.90 13.75 -11.30
N ILE A 129 2.00 12.58 -10.67
CA ILE A 129 3.20 12.14 -9.94
C ILE A 129 4.37 11.90 -10.90
N GLU A 130 4.17 11.11 -11.95
CA GLU A 130 5.19 10.73 -12.92
C GLU A 130 5.68 11.94 -13.72
N GLY A 131 4.74 12.79 -14.14
CA GLY A 131 5.00 14.01 -14.90
C GLY A 131 5.47 15.19 -14.05
N LYS A 132 5.46 15.06 -12.71
CA LYS A 132 5.79 16.13 -11.74
C LYS A 132 5.04 17.43 -12.08
N HIS A 133 3.75 17.31 -12.30
CA HIS A 133 2.93 18.42 -12.79
C HIS A 133 2.53 19.36 -11.66
N GLU A 134 3.09 20.57 -11.65
CA GLU A 134 2.85 21.64 -10.66
C GLU A 134 1.58 22.45 -10.94
N GLY A 135 1.03 23.08 -9.89
CA GLY A 135 -0.05 24.07 -9.97
C GLY A 135 -1.46 23.51 -10.16
N LEU A 136 -1.73 22.28 -9.68
CA LEU A 136 -3.04 21.62 -9.80
C LEU A 136 -3.71 21.33 -8.45
N LEU A 137 -3.15 21.78 -7.31
CA LEU A 137 -3.55 21.32 -5.98
C LEU A 137 -5.04 21.53 -5.69
N GLU A 138 -5.55 22.74 -5.92
CA GLU A 138 -6.96 23.07 -5.68
C GLU A 138 -7.90 22.22 -6.55
N ALA A 139 -7.59 22.09 -7.83
CA ALA A 139 -8.39 21.30 -8.76
C ALA A 139 -8.35 19.81 -8.40
N LEU A 140 -7.17 19.32 -8.03
CA LEU A 140 -7.00 17.96 -7.53
C LEU A 140 -7.87 17.73 -6.29
N TRP A 141 -7.79 18.56 -5.27
CA TRP A 141 -8.58 18.38 -4.04
C TRP A 141 -10.08 18.46 -4.26
N LYS A 142 -10.57 19.37 -5.12
CA LYS A 142 -11.99 19.43 -5.51
C LYS A 142 -12.48 18.12 -6.16
N SER A 143 -11.59 17.41 -6.86
CA SER A 143 -11.95 16.13 -7.49
C SER A 143 -12.11 14.99 -6.48
N ALA A 144 -11.48 15.09 -5.30
CA ALA A 144 -11.61 14.10 -4.23
C ALA A 144 -13.05 14.02 -3.67
N ASP A 145 -13.80 15.12 -3.71
CA ASP A 145 -15.19 15.17 -3.20
C ASP A 145 -16.17 14.34 -4.05
N LYS A 146 -15.76 13.96 -5.26
CA LYS A 146 -16.60 13.21 -6.19
C LYS A 146 -16.50 11.70 -5.99
N ALA A 147 -15.53 11.23 -5.22
CA ALA A 147 -15.37 9.82 -4.89
C ALA A 147 -15.79 9.57 -3.44
N GLU A 148 -16.77 8.69 -3.22
CA GLU A 148 -17.02 8.15 -1.89
C GLU A 148 -15.79 7.32 -1.48
N SER A 149 -14.95 7.89 -0.61
CA SER A 149 -13.76 7.22 -0.07
C SER A 149 -14.19 6.04 0.81
N LYS A 150 -14.30 4.84 0.23
CA LYS A 150 -14.33 3.61 1.02
C LYS A 150 -13.01 3.45 1.75
N ILE A 151 -13.10 3.00 3.00
CA ILE A 151 -11.96 2.62 3.83
C ILE A 151 -11.10 1.63 3.02
N PHE A 152 -9.80 1.88 2.93
CA PHE A 152 -8.78 1.09 2.20
C PHE A 152 -8.59 1.32 0.68
N SER A 153 -9.07 2.44 0.11
CA SER A 153 -8.66 2.80 -1.26
C SER A 153 -7.21 3.34 -1.30
N ASN A 154 -6.46 2.95 -2.33
CA ASN A 154 -5.14 3.51 -2.68
C ASN A 154 -5.18 5.04 -2.94
N LEU A 155 -6.37 5.63 -3.09
CA LEU A 155 -6.56 7.05 -3.34
C LEU A 155 -5.96 7.94 -2.26
N TRP A 156 -5.99 7.58 -0.98
CA TRP A 156 -5.40 8.41 0.08
C TRP A 156 -3.91 8.68 -0.16
N LYS A 157 -3.16 7.62 -0.50
CA LYS A 157 -1.74 7.73 -0.83
C LYS A 157 -1.53 8.47 -2.14
N LEU A 158 -2.31 8.14 -3.18
CA LEU A 158 -2.17 8.77 -4.49
C LEU A 158 -2.43 10.27 -4.43
N TYR A 159 -3.50 10.70 -3.76
CA TYR A 159 -3.79 12.11 -3.54
C TYR A 159 -2.72 12.79 -2.69
N ASN A 160 -2.17 12.12 -1.67
CA ASN A 160 -1.04 12.67 -0.92
C ASN A 160 0.20 12.88 -1.82
N ASP A 161 0.59 11.86 -2.58
CA ASP A 161 1.78 11.88 -3.41
C ASP A 161 1.64 12.87 -4.58
N SER A 162 0.46 12.95 -5.19
CA SER A 162 0.16 13.94 -6.24
C SER A 162 0.03 15.35 -5.68
N SER A 163 -0.51 15.52 -4.45
CA SER A 163 -0.52 16.82 -3.75
C SER A 163 0.90 17.33 -3.54
N LEU A 164 1.83 16.45 -3.13
CA LEU A 164 3.25 16.79 -3.00
C LEU A 164 3.90 17.14 -4.34
N ALA A 165 3.54 16.43 -5.41
CA ALA A 165 4.07 16.68 -6.75
C ALA A 165 3.52 17.98 -7.38
N THR A 166 2.31 18.39 -7.01
CA THR A 166 1.62 19.50 -7.64
C THR A 166 1.62 20.80 -6.85
N PHE A 167 1.93 20.73 -5.56
CA PHE A 167 2.02 21.88 -4.67
C PHE A 167 2.97 22.96 -5.20
N VAL A 168 2.54 24.22 -5.12
CA VAL A 168 3.39 25.40 -5.34
C VAL A 168 3.31 26.33 -4.12
N GLU A 169 4.30 27.23 -3.95
CA GLU A 169 4.40 28.10 -2.77
C GLU A 169 3.13 28.96 -2.54
N SER A 170 2.43 29.35 -3.60
CA SER A 170 1.17 30.10 -3.49
C SER A 170 0.02 29.30 -2.87
N ASP A 171 0.14 27.97 -2.74
CA ASP A 171 -0.91 27.12 -2.18
C ASP A 171 -0.90 27.08 -0.64
N VAL A 172 0.09 27.67 0.04
CA VAL A 172 0.26 27.53 1.51
C VAL A 172 -1.01 27.84 2.30
N ASP A 173 -1.73 28.90 1.94
CA ASP A 173 -2.97 29.27 2.65
C ASP A 173 -4.11 28.29 2.34
N LEU A 174 -4.22 27.82 1.09
CA LEU A 174 -5.13 26.74 0.72
C LEU A 174 -4.86 25.47 1.55
N VAL A 175 -3.58 25.11 1.76
CA VAL A 175 -3.22 23.95 2.58
C VAL A 175 -3.66 24.13 4.03
N LYS A 176 -3.45 25.31 4.63
CA LYS A 176 -3.87 25.60 6.01
C LYS A 176 -5.39 25.53 6.17
N GLU A 177 -6.15 26.08 5.23
CA GLU A 177 -7.61 26.03 5.24
C GLU A 177 -8.12 24.58 5.17
N ASN A 178 -7.48 23.75 4.34
CA ASN A 178 -7.89 22.38 4.11
C ASN A 178 -7.41 21.37 5.18
N LEU A 179 -6.69 21.82 6.22
CA LEU A 179 -6.47 21.02 7.43
C LEU A 179 -7.79 20.61 8.09
N TYR A 180 -8.88 21.35 7.84
CA TYR A 180 -10.21 21.12 8.40
C TYR A 180 -11.26 20.80 7.33
N SER A 181 -10.84 20.36 6.14
CA SER A 181 -11.76 19.92 5.08
C SER A 181 -12.71 18.81 5.56
N ASP A 182 -13.96 18.79 5.11
CA ASP A 182 -14.86 17.67 5.42
C ASP A 182 -14.38 16.36 4.75
N ASN A 183 -13.56 16.47 3.70
CA ASN A 183 -12.99 15.33 2.99
C ASN A 183 -11.72 14.82 3.67
N GLY A 184 -11.75 13.59 4.17
CA GLY A 184 -10.63 12.97 4.87
C GLY A 184 -9.35 12.83 4.03
N ILE A 185 -9.47 12.57 2.72
CA ILE A 185 -8.30 12.46 1.82
C ILE A 185 -7.60 13.81 1.72
N VAL A 186 -8.40 14.88 1.57
CA VAL A 186 -7.90 16.26 1.47
C VAL A 186 -7.24 16.66 2.78
N ARG A 187 -7.90 16.45 3.93
CA ARG A 187 -7.28 16.74 5.24
C ARG A 187 -5.97 16.00 5.46
N TYR A 188 -5.92 14.69 5.14
CA TYR A 188 -4.71 13.90 5.30
C TYR A 188 -3.54 14.45 4.46
N SER A 189 -3.82 14.79 3.20
CA SER A 189 -2.84 15.37 2.29
C SER A 189 -2.38 16.76 2.77
N ALA A 190 -3.30 17.59 3.26
CA ALA A 190 -3.00 18.89 3.83
C ALA A 190 -2.10 18.81 5.08
N VAL A 191 -2.38 17.86 5.98
CA VAL A 191 -1.54 17.59 7.16
C VAL A 191 -0.12 17.23 6.72
N GLN A 192 0.03 16.30 5.78
CA GLN A 192 1.35 15.87 5.32
C GLN A 192 2.13 16.97 4.62
N LEU A 193 1.47 17.81 3.82
CA LEU A 193 2.07 18.98 3.19
C LEU A 193 2.57 19.98 4.24
N ILE A 194 1.73 20.33 5.22
CA ILE A 194 2.12 21.27 6.30
C ILE A 194 3.31 20.75 7.12
N ILE A 195 3.35 19.45 7.43
CA ILE A 195 4.50 18.82 8.08
C ILE A 195 5.76 18.89 7.22
N ASN A 196 5.64 18.65 5.91
CA ASN A 196 6.79 18.68 5.00
C ASN A 196 7.33 20.11 4.78
N LEU A 197 6.44 21.10 4.74
CA LEU A 197 6.79 22.51 4.51
C LEU A 197 7.41 23.16 5.75
N LEU A 198 6.82 22.93 6.91
CA LEU A 198 7.15 23.66 8.14
C LEU A 198 7.95 22.81 9.14
N GLY A 199 8.07 21.50 8.91
CA GLY A 199 8.73 20.60 9.85
C GLY A 199 8.12 20.73 11.25
N LYS A 200 8.96 20.97 12.25
CA LYS A 200 8.52 21.11 13.64
C LYS A 200 7.64 22.36 13.87
N GLU A 201 7.75 23.39 13.04
CA GLU A 201 6.90 24.59 13.13
C GLU A 201 5.44 24.28 12.74
N SER A 202 5.17 23.11 12.14
CA SER A 202 3.83 22.64 11.84
C SER A 202 3.04 22.24 13.09
N VAL A 203 3.71 21.97 14.23
CA VAL A 203 3.09 21.37 15.42
C VAL A 203 1.86 22.16 15.89
N PRO A 204 1.91 23.49 16.08
CA PRO A 204 0.74 24.26 16.51
C PRO A 204 -0.45 24.17 15.53
N LEU A 205 -0.19 23.98 14.24
CA LEU A 205 -1.23 23.92 13.21
C LEU A 205 -1.96 22.57 13.17
N ILE A 206 -1.25 21.48 13.49
CA ILE A 206 -1.81 20.12 13.41
C ILE A 206 -2.24 19.56 14.77
N THR A 207 -1.94 20.25 15.87
CA THR A 207 -2.15 19.72 17.23
C THR A 207 -3.63 19.47 17.51
N ASP A 208 -4.54 20.33 17.04
CA ASP A 208 -5.98 20.13 17.28
C ASP A 208 -6.53 18.87 16.58
N LEU A 209 -5.88 18.43 15.50
CA LEU A 209 -6.25 17.24 14.72
C LEU A 209 -5.92 15.92 15.43
N ILE A 210 -5.31 15.95 16.61
CA ILE A 210 -5.15 14.76 17.46
C ILE A 210 -6.50 14.16 17.87
N ASN A 211 -7.59 14.94 17.85
CA ASN A 211 -8.95 14.48 18.13
C ASN A 211 -9.80 14.36 16.84
N ASP A 212 -9.18 14.28 15.67
CA ASP A 212 -9.91 14.13 14.40
C ASP A 212 -10.79 12.86 14.41
N ASN A 213 -11.98 12.95 13.82
CA ASN A 213 -12.91 11.82 13.75
C ASN A 213 -12.41 10.69 12.84
N ASN A 214 -11.42 10.96 11.98
CA ASN A 214 -10.78 9.98 11.12
C ASN A 214 -9.49 9.43 11.75
N ASP A 215 -9.48 8.12 11.98
CA ASP A 215 -8.37 7.42 12.61
C ASP A 215 -7.04 7.52 11.83
N GLN A 216 -7.07 7.59 10.50
CA GLN A 216 -5.85 7.75 9.68
C GLN A 216 -5.20 9.12 9.92
N ILE A 217 -6.01 10.17 10.11
CA ILE A 217 -5.53 11.52 10.38
C ILE A 217 -4.96 11.59 11.80
N LYS A 218 -5.68 11.07 12.80
CA LYS A 218 -5.17 10.96 14.17
C LYS A 218 -3.82 10.26 14.21
N TRP A 219 -3.68 9.15 13.49
CA TRP A 219 -2.42 8.41 13.42
C TRP A 219 -1.32 9.24 12.76
N ASN A 220 -1.60 9.91 11.64
CA ASN A 220 -0.62 10.72 10.94
C ASN A 220 -0.10 11.87 11.81
N VAL A 221 -1.02 12.58 12.48
CA VAL A 221 -0.69 13.66 13.42
C VAL A 221 0.13 13.12 14.58
N ALA A 222 -0.29 12.01 15.21
CA ALA A 222 0.44 11.42 16.32
C ALA A 222 1.84 10.93 15.94
N ASN A 223 1.97 10.29 14.78
CA ASN A 223 3.26 9.85 14.24
C ASN A 223 4.19 11.04 14.00
N SER A 224 3.66 12.15 13.50
CA SER A 224 4.43 13.38 13.27
C SER A 224 4.83 14.05 14.58
N LEU A 225 3.93 14.14 15.55
CA LEU A 225 4.22 14.62 16.89
C LEU A 225 5.31 13.78 17.58
N MET A 226 5.24 12.46 17.45
CA MET A 226 6.27 11.54 17.93
C MET A 226 7.63 11.86 17.28
N ASN A 227 7.66 12.02 15.95
CA ASN A 227 8.88 12.35 15.21
C ASN A 227 9.47 13.73 15.62
N PHE A 228 8.63 14.65 16.08
CA PHE A 228 9.05 15.96 16.60
C PHE A 228 9.35 15.99 18.09
N GLY A 229 9.29 14.84 18.77
CA GLY A 229 9.58 14.72 20.19
C GLY A 229 8.47 15.23 21.11
N SER A 230 7.23 15.33 20.61
CA SER A 230 6.08 15.81 21.38
C SER A 230 5.38 14.67 22.10
N ARG A 231 5.20 14.82 23.42
CA ARG A 231 4.48 13.87 24.29
C ARG A 231 3.00 13.76 23.95
N GLU A 232 2.45 14.72 23.22
CA GLU A 232 1.05 14.71 22.77
C GLU A 232 0.73 13.53 21.83
N CYS A 233 1.74 12.91 21.23
CA CYS A 233 1.56 11.72 20.38
C CYS A 233 0.95 10.52 21.13
N LEU A 234 1.16 10.41 22.45
CA LEU A 234 0.75 9.23 23.23
C LEU A 234 -0.77 9.07 23.26
N LYS A 235 -1.52 10.16 23.41
CA LYS A 235 -2.98 10.11 23.56
C LYS A 235 -3.65 9.50 22.32
N PRO A 236 -3.43 10.01 21.09
CA PRO A 236 -4.07 9.41 19.91
C PRO A 236 -3.62 7.97 19.68
N PHE A 237 -2.34 7.62 19.90
CA PHE A 237 -1.93 6.22 19.78
C PHE A 237 -2.69 5.30 20.73
N SER A 238 -2.98 5.75 21.95
CA SER A 238 -3.78 4.95 22.90
C SER A 238 -5.24 4.82 22.50
N GLU A 239 -5.85 5.87 21.97
CA GLU A 239 -7.23 5.82 21.46
C GLU A 239 -7.34 4.91 20.23
N LEU A 240 -6.34 4.97 19.36
CA LEU A 240 -6.23 4.11 18.17
C LEU A 240 -6.03 2.64 18.50
N LEU A 241 -5.78 2.25 19.75
CA LEU A 241 -5.86 0.84 20.16
C LEU A 241 -7.29 0.29 20.09
N MET A 242 -8.30 1.16 20.05
CA MET A 242 -9.71 0.75 19.96
C MET A 242 -10.33 0.94 18.58
N CYS A 243 -9.60 1.48 17.58
CA CYS A 243 -10.14 1.67 16.23
C CYS A 243 -10.44 0.35 15.49
N GLU A 244 -11.24 0.44 14.43
CA GLU A 244 -11.62 -0.73 13.60
C GLU A 244 -10.46 -1.22 12.71
N ASP A 245 -9.58 -0.32 12.29
CA ASP A 245 -8.44 -0.64 11.42
C ASP A 245 -7.32 -1.37 12.18
N PHE A 246 -7.08 -2.63 11.84
CA PHE A 246 -6.01 -3.44 12.43
C PHE A 246 -4.61 -2.85 12.26
N GLY A 247 -4.31 -2.29 11.09
CA GLY A 247 -3.01 -1.72 10.78
C GLY A 247 -2.71 -0.50 11.65
N LEU A 248 -3.72 0.35 11.88
CA LEU A 248 -3.61 1.49 12.80
C LEU A 248 -3.41 1.05 14.25
N ARG A 249 -4.16 0.02 14.71
CA ARG A 249 -3.97 -0.54 16.06
C ARG A 249 -2.55 -1.02 16.28
N TRP A 250 -2.04 -1.84 15.35
CA TRP A 250 -0.69 -2.40 15.43
C TRP A 250 0.37 -1.31 15.46
N ARG A 251 0.33 -0.36 14.51
CA ARG A 251 1.31 0.73 14.43
C ARG A 251 1.27 1.62 15.69
N SER A 252 0.09 1.88 16.22
CA SER A 252 -0.08 2.68 17.45
C SER A 252 0.48 1.96 18.68
N LEU A 253 0.22 0.65 18.81
CA LEU A 253 0.80 -0.17 19.87
C LEU A 253 2.33 -0.20 19.80
N GLU A 254 2.89 -0.40 18.62
CA GLU A 254 4.35 -0.40 18.42
C GLU A 254 4.96 0.96 18.77
N ALA A 255 4.32 2.06 18.37
CA ALA A 255 4.76 3.40 18.75
C ALA A 255 4.76 3.58 20.27
N LEU A 256 3.68 3.17 20.95
CA LEU A 256 3.57 3.22 22.41
C LEU A 256 4.65 2.38 23.10
N ARG A 257 4.85 1.13 22.68
CA ARG A 257 5.91 0.25 23.23
C ARG A 257 7.30 0.86 23.04
N ASN A 258 7.60 1.32 21.83
CA ASN A 258 8.91 1.88 21.51
C ASN A 258 9.19 3.18 22.27
N LEU A 259 8.18 4.02 22.48
CA LEU A 259 8.32 5.28 23.21
C LEU A 259 8.46 5.08 24.72
N THR A 260 7.79 4.08 25.28
CA THR A 260 7.56 3.99 26.74
C THR A 260 8.23 2.78 27.40
N ASP A 261 8.70 1.81 26.62
CA ASP A 261 9.11 0.46 27.05
C ASP A 261 8.05 -0.31 27.85
N GLN A 262 6.79 0.11 27.79
CA GLN A 262 5.71 -0.55 28.52
C GLN A 262 5.03 -1.62 27.68
N GLU A 263 4.51 -2.64 28.36
CA GLU A 263 3.69 -3.68 27.76
C GLU A 263 2.51 -4.03 28.67
N PHE A 264 1.30 -4.06 28.11
CA PHE A 264 0.07 -4.36 28.84
C PHE A 264 -0.70 -5.55 28.22
N GLY A 265 0.02 -6.51 27.62
CA GLY A 265 -0.56 -7.74 27.06
C GLY A 265 -1.55 -7.52 25.91
N TYR A 266 -1.50 -6.36 25.26
CA TYR A 266 -2.44 -5.99 24.22
C TYR A 266 -2.24 -6.84 22.95
N TYR A 267 -3.33 -7.42 22.44
CA TYR A 267 -3.36 -8.21 21.20
C TYR A 267 -4.15 -7.49 20.09
N ALA A 268 -3.44 -6.89 19.12
CA ALA A 268 -4.05 -6.04 18.10
C ALA A 268 -5.06 -6.76 17.18
N ALA A 269 -4.93 -8.07 17.02
CA ALA A 269 -5.86 -8.90 16.22
C ALA A 269 -7.06 -9.42 17.03
N GLY A 270 -7.12 -9.15 18.34
CA GLY A 270 -8.26 -9.50 19.18
C GLY A 270 -9.52 -8.71 18.81
N ASN A 271 -10.68 -9.23 19.20
CA ASN A 271 -11.93 -8.48 19.07
C ASN A 271 -11.95 -7.26 20.01
N ALA A 272 -12.95 -6.38 19.91
CA ALA A 272 -12.98 -5.16 20.72
C ALA A 272 -13.03 -5.45 22.24
N GLU A 273 -13.71 -6.51 22.67
CA GLU A 273 -13.82 -6.90 24.08
C GLU A 273 -12.46 -7.34 24.63
N ASP A 274 -11.76 -8.23 23.91
CA ASP A 274 -10.42 -8.72 24.26
C ASP A 274 -9.41 -7.56 24.39
N ARG A 275 -9.53 -6.56 23.52
CA ARG A 275 -8.62 -5.40 23.47
C ARG A 275 -8.87 -4.39 24.59
N SER A 276 -10.10 -4.27 25.08
CA SER A 276 -10.55 -3.18 25.94
C SER A 276 -9.76 -3.07 27.24
N ALA A 277 -9.54 -4.19 27.94
CA ALA A 277 -8.82 -4.18 29.22
C ALA A 277 -7.39 -3.63 29.08
N SER A 278 -6.64 -4.14 28.09
CA SER A 278 -5.27 -3.70 27.82
C SER A 278 -5.20 -2.28 27.28
N ALA A 279 -6.15 -1.86 26.43
CA ALA A 279 -6.22 -0.47 25.96
C ALA A 279 -6.48 0.51 27.12
N ASN A 280 -7.35 0.12 28.07
CA ASN A 280 -7.60 0.92 29.27
C ASN A 280 -6.35 1.02 30.17
N LEU A 281 -5.51 -0.01 30.24
CA LEU A 281 -4.22 0.05 30.95
C LEU A 281 -3.28 1.05 30.29
N TRP A 282 -3.20 1.07 28.95
CA TRP A 282 -2.45 2.11 28.21
C TRP A 282 -2.97 3.51 28.54
N GLY A 283 -4.28 3.74 28.45
CA GLY A 283 -4.88 5.03 28.78
C GLY A 283 -4.58 5.48 30.22
N LYS A 284 -4.72 4.59 31.20
CA LYS A 284 -4.37 4.86 32.61
C LYS A 284 -2.89 5.18 32.78
N TRP A 285 -2.01 4.39 32.16
CA TRP A 285 -0.56 4.62 32.26
C TRP A 285 -0.19 5.99 31.67
N ILE A 286 -0.75 6.35 30.52
CA ILE A 286 -0.49 7.65 29.88
C ILE A 286 -0.98 8.79 30.78
N THR A 287 -2.21 8.73 31.28
CA THR A 287 -2.75 9.76 32.19
C THR A 287 -1.86 9.98 33.42
N ASN A 288 -1.31 8.91 33.98
CA ASN A 288 -0.51 8.99 35.21
C ASN A 288 0.97 9.33 34.97
N ASN A 289 1.51 9.00 33.79
CA ASN A 289 2.96 9.02 33.57
C ASN A 289 3.40 9.92 32.41
N LYS A 290 2.49 10.43 31.56
CA LYS A 290 2.83 11.18 30.33
C LYS A 290 3.86 12.29 30.59
N GLU A 291 3.73 13.05 31.67
CA GLU A 291 4.62 14.19 31.96
C GLU A 291 5.98 13.79 32.53
N ILE A 292 6.05 12.68 33.28
CA ILE A 292 7.24 12.27 34.03
C ILE A 292 8.03 11.13 33.37
N ALA A 293 7.40 10.37 32.46
CA ALA A 293 8.01 9.22 31.83
C ALA A 293 9.22 9.66 30.99
N ASN A 294 10.32 8.89 31.07
CA ASN A 294 11.45 9.07 30.18
C ASN A 294 11.13 8.43 28.82
N LEU A 295 10.60 9.22 27.87
CA LEU A 295 10.17 8.72 26.58
C LEU A 295 11.34 8.62 25.60
N LYS A 296 11.41 7.48 24.90
CA LYS A 296 12.40 7.21 23.85
C LYS A 296 11.95 7.77 22.51
N PHE A 297 11.97 9.10 22.39
CA PHE A 297 11.81 9.73 21.09
C PHE A 297 13.02 9.38 20.22
N ILE A 298 12.86 8.42 19.32
CA ILE A 298 13.88 8.11 18.32
C ILE A 298 13.91 9.31 17.36
N ASN A 299 15.05 9.98 17.30
CA ASN A 299 15.29 11.02 16.32
C ASN A 299 15.14 10.42 14.89
N PRO A 300 14.32 10.98 13.98
CA PRO A 300 14.11 10.45 12.62
C PRO A 300 15.40 10.35 11.77
N LEU A 301 16.51 10.88 12.24
CA LEU A 301 17.83 10.68 11.63
C LEU A 301 18.35 9.23 11.78
N ASN A 302 17.79 8.41 12.69
CA ASN A 302 18.07 6.97 12.80
C ASN A 302 16.99 6.09 12.13
N LYS A 303 16.48 6.51 10.97
CA LYS A 303 15.62 5.66 10.13
C LYS A 303 16.34 4.39 9.64
N THR A 304 17.67 4.38 9.68
CA THR A 304 18.55 3.37 9.10
C THR A 304 18.97 2.34 10.14
N ILE A 305 18.44 1.12 10.04
CA ILE A 305 18.88 -0.08 10.74
C ILE A 305 19.99 -0.72 9.93
N ASN A 306 21.18 -0.87 10.51
CA ASN A 306 22.20 -1.73 9.93
C ASN A 306 21.87 -3.18 10.26
N LEU A 307 21.47 -3.97 9.26
CA LEU A 307 21.14 -5.38 9.44
C LEU A 307 22.39 -6.27 9.45
N PHE A 308 23.55 -5.74 9.09
CA PHE A 308 24.82 -6.48 9.15
C PHE A 308 25.96 -5.58 9.61
N ASP A 309 26.48 -5.86 10.80
CA ASP A 309 27.54 -5.07 11.45
C ASP A 309 28.93 -5.25 10.80
N GLY A 310 29.08 -6.21 9.88
CA GLY A 310 30.35 -6.56 9.25
C GLY A 310 31.20 -7.53 10.08
N VAL A 311 30.70 -8.02 11.20
CA VAL A 311 31.44 -8.83 12.18
C VAL A 311 30.70 -10.11 12.55
N SER A 312 29.37 -10.07 12.63
CA SER A 312 28.52 -11.16 13.10
C SER A 312 27.20 -11.27 12.34
N LEU A 313 26.53 -12.41 12.48
CA LEU A 313 25.16 -12.64 11.98
C LEU A 313 24.10 -12.32 13.04
N ASN A 314 24.41 -11.44 14.00
CA ASN A 314 23.44 -11.03 15.01
C ASN A 314 22.18 -10.45 14.35
N GLY A 315 21.00 -10.92 14.77
CA GLY A 315 19.72 -10.55 14.16
C GLY A 315 19.34 -11.37 12.93
N TRP A 316 20.10 -12.41 12.58
CA TRP A 316 19.77 -13.38 11.54
C TRP A 316 19.69 -14.80 12.12
N GLU A 317 18.71 -15.57 11.64
CA GLU A 317 18.53 -16.98 11.90
C GLU A 317 18.93 -17.78 10.66
N ILE A 318 19.85 -18.74 10.80
CA ILE A 318 20.25 -19.62 9.69
C ILE A 318 19.22 -20.75 9.56
N ARG A 319 18.63 -20.89 8.37
CA ARG A 319 17.67 -21.96 8.06
C ARG A 319 18.14 -22.86 6.92
N PRO A 320 17.97 -24.19 7.05
CA PRO A 320 18.26 -25.13 5.97
C PRO A 320 17.19 -25.10 4.89
N LEU A 321 17.64 -25.20 3.64
CA LEU A 321 16.78 -25.39 2.49
C LEU A 321 16.50 -26.88 2.26
N THR A 322 15.73 -27.51 3.15
CA THR A 322 15.36 -28.93 3.03
C THR A 322 14.25 -29.10 1.98
N GLY A 323 14.54 -29.80 0.89
CA GLY A 323 13.50 -30.37 0.03
C GLY A 323 12.74 -31.47 0.77
N PHE A 324 11.52 -31.80 0.31
CA PHE A 324 10.70 -32.89 0.85
C PHE A 324 11.54 -34.16 1.12
N GLY A 325 11.88 -34.41 2.39
CA GLY A 325 12.53 -35.65 2.85
C GLY A 325 14.04 -35.63 3.11
N LEU A 326 14.75 -34.48 3.07
CA LEU A 326 16.19 -34.43 3.39
C LEU A 326 16.49 -33.88 4.79
N VAL A 327 17.42 -34.52 5.49
CA VAL A 327 17.98 -34.08 6.78
C VAL A 327 18.79 -32.80 6.56
N ALA A 328 18.64 -31.81 7.46
CA ALA A 328 19.41 -30.57 7.41
C ALA A 328 20.93 -30.88 7.33
N PRO A 329 21.70 -30.24 6.42
CA PRO A 329 23.13 -30.47 6.32
C PRO A 329 23.83 -30.19 7.66
N LYS A 330 24.75 -31.07 8.07
CA LYS A 330 25.64 -30.77 9.21
C LYS A 330 26.51 -29.55 8.84
N ASN A 331 26.71 -28.65 9.80
CA ASN A 331 27.51 -27.44 9.67
C ASN A 331 27.00 -26.43 8.62
N ILE A 332 25.69 -26.17 8.59
CA ILE A 332 25.05 -25.23 7.67
C ILE A 332 25.61 -23.80 7.76
N GLU A 333 26.11 -23.42 8.93
CA GLU A 333 26.80 -22.17 9.20
C GLU A 333 28.05 -21.98 8.33
N ASN A 334 28.69 -23.07 7.86
CA ASN A 334 29.83 -23.01 6.95
C ASN A 334 29.46 -22.44 5.56
N GLY A 335 28.16 -22.36 5.25
CA GLY A 335 27.65 -21.70 4.05
C GLY A 335 27.72 -20.18 4.11
N TRP A 336 28.06 -19.60 5.26
CA TRP A 336 28.19 -18.17 5.45
C TRP A 336 29.60 -17.85 5.95
N GLY A 337 30.21 -16.82 5.39
CA GLY A 337 31.50 -16.32 5.80
C GLY A 337 31.46 -14.82 5.98
N ILE A 338 32.35 -14.30 6.84
CA ILE A 338 32.52 -12.87 7.04
C ILE A 338 34.01 -12.57 6.87
N GLU A 339 34.34 -11.76 5.89
CA GLU A 339 35.70 -11.31 5.59
C GLU A 339 35.63 -9.86 5.11
N ASP A 340 36.53 -8.99 5.61
CA ASP A 340 36.58 -7.57 5.25
C ASP A 340 35.24 -6.83 5.31
N LYS A 341 34.44 -7.11 6.36
CA LYS A 341 33.08 -6.58 6.56
C LYS A 341 32.09 -6.92 5.44
N CYS A 342 32.42 -7.92 4.62
CA CYS A 342 31.55 -8.49 3.61
C CYS A 342 31.02 -9.84 4.10
N LEU A 343 29.75 -10.10 3.81
CA LEU A 343 29.11 -11.40 4.03
C LEU A 343 29.24 -12.22 2.75
N SER A 344 29.76 -13.43 2.82
CA SER A 344 29.84 -14.37 1.69
C SER A 344 28.83 -15.49 1.83
N ALA A 345 27.97 -15.69 0.84
CA ALA A 345 27.23 -16.94 0.63
C ALA A 345 28.13 -17.92 -0.11
N LYS A 346 28.63 -18.94 0.59
CA LYS A 346 29.64 -19.89 0.07
C LYS A 346 29.01 -21.03 -0.71
N LYS A 347 29.76 -21.51 -1.71
CA LYS A 347 29.42 -22.69 -2.51
C LYS A 347 29.31 -23.95 -1.65
N GLY A 348 28.35 -24.82 -1.99
CA GLY A 348 28.20 -26.16 -1.42
C GLY A 348 27.33 -26.27 -0.16
N PHE A 349 26.81 -25.15 0.35
CA PHE A 349 26.00 -25.12 1.59
C PHE A 349 24.69 -24.35 1.38
N ARG A 350 23.66 -25.06 0.92
CA ARG A 350 22.35 -24.48 0.60
C ARG A 350 21.59 -24.07 1.86
N SER A 351 21.34 -22.78 2.03
CA SER A 351 20.75 -22.22 3.26
C SER A 351 20.17 -20.82 3.08
N GLU A 352 19.50 -20.33 4.11
CA GLU A 352 18.94 -18.99 4.17
C GLU A 352 19.35 -18.29 5.47
N LEU A 353 19.58 -16.98 5.40
CA LEU A 353 19.54 -16.10 6.56
C LEU A 353 18.16 -15.44 6.61
N VAL A 354 17.44 -15.62 7.71
CA VAL A 354 16.13 -15.00 7.93
C VAL A 354 16.23 -13.97 9.04
N SER A 355 15.75 -12.75 8.81
CA SER A 355 15.80 -11.70 9.83
C SER A 355 15.02 -12.11 11.09
N SER A 356 15.60 -11.85 12.27
CA SER A 356 14.92 -12.12 13.54
C SER A 356 13.69 -11.21 13.71
N ALA A 357 13.80 -9.96 13.26
CA ALA A 357 12.71 -8.98 13.26
C ALA A 357 11.87 -9.03 11.98
N SER A 358 10.61 -8.60 12.09
CA SER A 358 9.69 -8.38 10.97
C SER A 358 9.52 -6.89 10.69
N PHE A 359 9.30 -6.55 9.42
CA PHE A 359 9.18 -5.18 8.92
C PHE A 359 7.90 -5.03 8.09
N LEU A 360 7.23 -3.88 8.21
CA LEU A 360 5.98 -3.58 7.50
C LEU A 360 6.24 -2.66 6.31
N ASP A 361 6.59 -1.40 6.61
CA ASP A 361 6.90 -0.37 5.62
C ASP A 361 8.39 -0.02 5.74
N TYR A 362 9.17 -0.32 4.70
CA TYR A 362 10.62 -0.22 4.74
C TYR A 362 11.25 -0.03 3.36
N GLU A 363 12.46 0.51 3.32
CA GLU A 363 13.35 0.51 2.17
C GLU A 363 14.62 -0.25 2.55
N PHE A 364 14.71 -1.49 2.06
CA PHE A 364 15.87 -2.35 2.21
C PHE A 364 16.87 -2.06 1.10
N SER A 365 18.15 -2.00 1.44
CA SER A 365 19.22 -1.86 0.46
C SER A 365 20.38 -2.79 0.80
N ILE A 366 20.95 -3.38 -0.24
CA ILE A 366 22.08 -4.29 -0.14
C ILE A 366 22.96 -4.12 -1.36
N TYR A 367 24.28 -4.11 -1.16
CA TYR A 367 25.21 -4.28 -2.25
C TYR A 367 25.56 -5.76 -2.36
N TYR A 368 25.54 -6.28 -3.58
CA TYR A 368 25.89 -7.66 -3.86
C TYR A 368 26.89 -7.73 -5.02
N LYS A 369 27.69 -8.80 -5.05
CA LYS A 369 28.59 -9.12 -6.15
C LYS A 369 28.48 -10.62 -6.45
N LEU A 370 28.11 -10.94 -7.68
CA LEU A 370 28.13 -12.30 -8.22
C LEU A 370 29.57 -12.60 -8.62
N THR A 371 30.20 -13.61 -8.01
CA THR A 371 31.64 -13.87 -8.21
C THR A 371 31.94 -14.82 -9.36
N ASP A 372 30.97 -15.63 -9.79
CA ASP A 372 31.10 -16.53 -10.92
C ASP A 372 29.77 -16.75 -11.68
N ASN A 373 29.84 -17.42 -12.83
CA ASN A 373 28.66 -17.68 -13.69
C ASN A 373 27.58 -18.57 -13.08
N ARG A 374 27.86 -19.21 -11.95
CA ARG A 374 26.95 -20.08 -11.20
C ARG A 374 26.52 -19.43 -9.87
N SER A 375 26.92 -18.20 -9.59
CA SER A 375 26.41 -17.43 -8.46
C SER A 375 24.89 -17.38 -8.54
N ASP A 376 24.23 -18.00 -7.56
CA ASP A 376 22.79 -18.19 -7.54
C ASP A 376 22.27 -18.09 -6.10
N GLY A 377 21.22 -17.31 -5.94
CA GLY A 377 20.59 -17.00 -4.67
C GLY A 377 19.49 -15.96 -4.86
N GLY A 378 19.11 -15.30 -3.78
CA GLY A 378 18.06 -14.31 -3.84
C GLY A 378 17.83 -13.56 -2.54
N ILE A 379 17.03 -12.51 -2.64
CA ILE A 379 16.53 -11.75 -1.51
C ILE A 379 15.04 -12.03 -1.34
N GLY A 380 14.66 -12.69 -0.25
CA GLY A 380 13.27 -12.93 0.06
C GLY A 380 12.61 -11.74 0.76
N ILE A 381 11.45 -11.35 0.25
CA ILE A 381 10.56 -10.34 0.82
C ILE A 381 9.22 -10.98 1.16
N PHE A 382 8.49 -10.36 2.08
CA PHE A 382 7.18 -10.87 2.53
C PHE A 382 7.23 -12.24 3.20
N ALA A 383 8.38 -12.64 3.76
CA ALA A 383 8.49 -13.90 4.46
C ALA A 383 7.62 -13.92 5.73
N GLY A 384 6.84 -14.99 5.87
CA GLY A 384 5.99 -15.25 7.03
C GLY A 384 6.65 -16.16 8.06
N GLY A 385 5.83 -16.98 8.71
CA GLY A 385 6.30 -18.11 9.52
C GLY A 385 7.05 -19.14 8.69
N ALA A 386 7.61 -20.16 9.35
CA ALA A 386 8.46 -21.16 8.69
C ALA A 386 7.81 -21.84 7.47
N ASP A 387 6.48 -22.01 7.49
CA ASP A 387 5.71 -22.71 6.45
C ASP A 387 5.04 -21.77 5.42
N ASP A 388 5.09 -20.45 5.63
CA ASP A 388 4.35 -19.49 4.79
C ASP A 388 5.04 -19.18 3.45
N GLY A 389 6.35 -19.47 3.36
CA GLY A 389 7.21 -19.07 2.24
C GLY A 389 7.29 -17.55 2.07
N TYR A 390 7.75 -17.10 0.89
CA TYR A 390 8.03 -15.70 0.58
C TYR A 390 8.12 -15.46 -0.94
N VAL A 391 8.26 -14.19 -1.34
CA VAL A 391 8.64 -13.84 -2.72
C VAL A 391 10.13 -13.60 -2.77
N GLU A 392 10.83 -14.39 -3.57
CA GLU A 392 12.24 -14.23 -3.84
C GLU A 392 12.46 -13.23 -4.97
N VAL A 393 13.37 -12.29 -4.76
CA VAL A 393 14.01 -11.48 -5.79
C VAL A 393 15.33 -12.15 -6.16
N GLN A 394 15.43 -12.68 -7.38
CA GLN A 394 16.57 -13.46 -7.82
C GLN A 394 17.87 -12.64 -7.76
N LEU A 395 18.96 -13.33 -7.45
CA LEU A 395 20.35 -12.90 -7.64
C LEU A 395 21.04 -13.94 -8.52
N HIS A 396 21.08 -13.69 -9.82
CA HIS A 396 21.71 -14.56 -10.80
C HIS A 396 22.14 -13.71 -12.00
N ARG A 397 23.28 -14.06 -12.61
CA ARG A 397 23.83 -13.29 -13.74
C ARG A 397 22.77 -13.07 -14.82
N GLN A 398 22.60 -11.82 -15.25
CA GLN A 398 21.58 -11.36 -16.22
C GLN A 398 20.12 -11.45 -15.76
N ASN A 399 19.84 -12.04 -14.60
CA ASN A 399 18.49 -12.34 -14.11
C ASN A 399 18.16 -11.69 -12.76
N SER A 400 19.09 -10.93 -12.16
CA SER A 400 18.78 -10.32 -10.87
C SER A 400 17.62 -9.34 -10.99
N GLY A 401 16.68 -9.44 -10.05
CA GLY A 401 15.41 -8.72 -10.10
C GLY A 401 14.24 -9.50 -10.71
N ASP A 402 14.47 -10.69 -11.29
CA ASP A 402 13.37 -11.63 -11.57
C ASP A 402 12.74 -12.06 -10.24
N LEU A 403 11.44 -12.37 -10.23
CA LEU A 403 10.72 -12.80 -9.04
C LEU A 403 10.37 -14.28 -9.09
N TYR A 404 10.45 -14.94 -7.94
CA TYR A 404 9.93 -16.30 -7.72
C TYR A 404 9.00 -16.32 -6.51
N ASN A 405 7.79 -16.84 -6.68
CA ASN A 405 6.85 -17.06 -5.58
C ASN A 405 7.15 -18.41 -4.92
N LEU A 406 7.91 -18.36 -3.82
CA LEU A 406 8.24 -19.53 -3.00
C LEU A 406 7.20 -19.82 -1.91
N ALA A 407 6.17 -18.98 -1.76
CA ALA A 407 5.01 -19.24 -0.90
C ALA A 407 3.96 -20.16 -1.56
N SER A 408 3.83 -20.07 -2.88
CA SER A 408 3.00 -21.00 -3.65
C SER A 408 3.81 -22.26 -3.93
N GLY A 409 3.78 -23.25 -3.03
CA GLY A 409 4.39 -24.55 -3.30
C GLY A 409 3.65 -25.26 -4.45
N ALA A 410 3.95 -24.94 -5.71
CA ALA A 410 3.53 -25.55 -6.99
C ALA A 410 2.04 -25.97 -7.18
N ASN A 411 1.15 -25.75 -6.21
CA ASN A 411 -0.18 -26.35 -6.16
C ASN A 411 -1.24 -25.29 -5.85
N LYS A 412 -2.16 -25.09 -6.80
CA LYS A 412 -3.32 -24.19 -6.67
C LYS A 412 -4.15 -24.44 -5.40
N ARG A 413 -4.18 -25.68 -4.88
CA ARG A 413 -4.90 -26.03 -3.64
C ARG A 413 -4.34 -25.37 -2.37
N LYS A 414 -3.04 -25.09 -2.30
CA LYS A 414 -2.44 -24.43 -1.11
C LYS A 414 -2.76 -22.94 -1.04
N LEU A 415 -3.22 -22.30 -2.12
CA LEU A 415 -3.62 -20.88 -2.11
C LEU A 415 -4.91 -20.63 -1.31
N GLU A 416 -5.76 -21.64 -1.11
CA GLU A 416 -6.98 -21.52 -0.29
C GLU A 416 -6.68 -21.62 1.21
N GLU A 417 -5.57 -22.27 1.59
CA GLU A 417 -5.12 -22.44 2.98
C GLU A 417 -3.99 -21.46 3.38
N ASN A 418 -3.15 -21.04 2.42
CA ASN A 418 -2.05 -20.10 2.64
C ASN A 418 -2.57 -18.66 2.73
N LYS A 419 -2.37 -18.04 3.89
CA LYS A 419 -2.91 -16.73 4.28
C LYS A 419 -2.31 -15.53 3.52
N ARG A 420 -1.30 -15.71 2.66
CA ARG A 420 -0.60 -14.60 1.96
C ARG A 420 -0.80 -14.69 0.46
N ILE A 421 -1.55 -13.73 -0.08
CA ILE A 421 -1.83 -13.62 -1.52
C ILE A 421 -0.89 -12.55 -2.10
N PHE A 422 -0.08 -12.95 -3.06
CA PHE A 422 0.79 -12.05 -3.84
C PHE A 422 0.15 -11.72 -5.18
N LEU A 423 0.30 -10.49 -5.62
CA LEU A 423 -0.28 -9.98 -6.87
C LEU A 423 0.82 -9.30 -7.68
N LEU A 424 0.84 -9.51 -8.99
CA LEU A 424 1.66 -8.73 -9.92
C LEU A 424 1.00 -7.38 -10.21
N ASP A 425 1.69 -6.51 -10.93
CA ASP A 425 1.20 -5.16 -11.30
C ASP A 425 -0.12 -5.20 -12.12
N ASP A 426 -0.38 -6.31 -12.82
CA ASP A 426 -1.63 -6.56 -13.57
C ASP A 426 -2.81 -7.02 -12.68
N GLY A 427 -2.58 -7.12 -11.36
CA GLY A 427 -3.58 -7.53 -10.38
C GLY A 427 -3.85 -9.04 -10.35
N ASN A 428 -3.19 -9.84 -11.20
CA ASN A 428 -3.33 -11.29 -11.18
C ASN A 428 -2.57 -11.89 -10.00
N PRO A 429 -3.06 -13.00 -9.40
CA PRO A 429 -2.30 -13.78 -8.45
C PRO A 429 -0.92 -14.13 -9.02
N PHE A 430 0.12 -13.69 -8.32
CA PHE A 430 1.49 -14.03 -8.67
C PHE A 430 1.71 -15.52 -8.40
N ILE A 431 1.86 -16.34 -9.43
CA ILE A 431 2.08 -17.78 -9.32
C ILE A 431 3.37 -18.13 -10.07
N GLY A 432 4.30 -18.82 -9.39
CA GLY A 432 5.53 -19.29 -10.02
C GLY A 432 6.58 -18.19 -10.14
N ARG A 433 6.75 -17.59 -11.34
CA ARG A 433 7.84 -16.64 -11.62
C ARG A 433 7.38 -15.43 -12.44
N SER A 434 8.04 -14.28 -12.25
CA SER A 434 7.85 -13.06 -13.04
C SER A 434 9.21 -12.56 -13.52
N ASN A 435 9.34 -12.31 -14.82
CA ASN A 435 10.58 -11.75 -15.36
C ASN A 435 10.64 -10.26 -15.01
N LYS A 436 11.86 -9.71 -14.86
CA LYS A 436 12.08 -8.27 -14.70
C LYS A 436 11.61 -7.45 -15.91
N PHE A 437 11.29 -6.19 -15.66
CA PHE A 437 10.74 -5.26 -16.65
C PHE A 437 11.76 -4.80 -17.70
N LYS A 438 13.04 -4.78 -17.35
CA LYS A 438 14.10 -4.20 -18.19
C LYS A 438 15.28 -5.15 -18.32
N ALA A 439 16.12 -4.92 -19.34
CA ALA A 439 17.36 -5.67 -19.48
C ALA A 439 18.25 -5.49 -18.24
N SER A 440 19.14 -6.46 -17.98
CA SER A 440 20.07 -6.34 -16.86
C SER A 440 20.96 -5.12 -17.04
N ASN A 441 21.09 -4.34 -15.98
CA ASN A 441 22.00 -3.21 -15.85
C ASN A 441 23.12 -3.52 -14.84
N GLU A 442 23.36 -4.80 -14.60
CA GLU A 442 24.38 -5.28 -13.67
C GLU A 442 25.76 -5.28 -14.34
N THR A 443 26.77 -5.05 -13.52
CA THR A 443 28.18 -5.26 -13.89
C THR A 443 28.65 -6.56 -13.28
N ASP A 444 29.09 -7.49 -14.13
CA ASP A 444 29.36 -8.87 -13.75
C ASP A 444 30.56 -9.04 -12.78
N ASP A 445 31.45 -8.05 -12.68
CA ASP A 445 32.66 -8.10 -11.85
C ASP A 445 32.72 -6.99 -10.77
N ASP A 446 31.67 -6.19 -10.61
CA ASP A 446 31.61 -5.09 -9.64
C ASP A 446 30.39 -5.20 -8.72
N TRP A 447 30.34 -4.34 -7.70
CA TRP A 447 29.24 -4.27 -6.75
C TRP A 447 27.99 -3.66 -7.39
N ASN A 448 26.91 -4.44 -7.39
CA ASN A 448 25.59 -4.00 -7.78
C ASN A 448 24.77 -3.64 -6.54
N LYS A 449 23.89 -2.65 -6.63
CA LYS A 449 23.03 -2.23 -5.53
C LYS A 449 21.60 -2.67 -5.81
N MET A 450 21.05 -3.51 -4.94
CA MET A 450 19.61 -3.76 -4.88
C MET A 450 18.98 -2.83 -3.85
N THR A 451 17.84 -2.24 -4.20
CA THR A 451 16.99 -1.48 -3.27
C THR A 451 15.56 -1.99 -3.41
N ILE A 452 14.97 -2.43 -2.31
CA ILE A 452 13.59 -2.93 -2.25
C ILE A 452 12.82 -2.01 -1.32
N ARG A 453 11.91 -1.23 -1.89
CA ARG A 453 11.00 -0.37 -1.14
C ARG A 453 9.66 -1.06 -0.99
N VAL A 454 9.23 -1.34 0.23
CA VAL A 454 7.92 -1.89 0.57
C VAL A 454 7.11 -0.84 1.30
N GLN A 455 5.94 -0.48 0.77
CA GLN A 455 5.02 0.46 1.42
C GLN A 455 3.58 0.02 1.18
N ASN A 456 2.82 -0.16 2.25
CA ASN A 456 1.45 -0.68 2.23
C ASN A 456 1.32 -2.01 1.47
N GLY A 457 2.31 -2.91 1.63
CA GLY A 457 2.36 -4.21 0.98
C GLY A 457 2.82 -4.17 -0.47
N GLN A 458 2.90 -3.01 -1.11
CA GLN A 458 3.45 -2.86 -2.46
C GLN A 458 4.97 -2.79 -2.39
N SER A 459 5.66 -3.67 -3.14
CA SER A 459 7.11 -3.57 -3.33
C SER A 459 7.48 -2.85 -4.62
N GLU A 460 8.60 -2.14 -4.60
CA GLU A 460 9.36 -1.65 -5.75
C GLU A 460 10.80 -2.10 -5.63
N ILE A 461 11.25 -2.94 -6.56
CA ILE A 461 12.57 -3.54 -6.58
C ILE A 461 13.41 -2.84 -7.64
N LYS A 462 14.53 -2.27 -7.22
CA LYS A 462 15.50 -1.59 -8.07
C LYS A 462 16.84 -2.31 -8.05
N ILE A 463 17.46 -2.45 -9.22
CA ILE A 463 18.87 -2.81 -9.38
C ILE A 463 19.57 -1.61 -10.00
N ASN A 464 20.67 -1.16 -9.39
CA ASN A 464 21.45 -0.01 -9.84
C ASN A 464 20.58 1.23 -10.14
N ASN A 465 19.64 1.53 -9.23
CA ASN A 465 18.63 2.60 -9.29
C ASN A 465 17.55 2.47 -10.38
N GLU A 466 17.53 1.39 -11.15
CA GLU A 466 16.50 1.12 -12.15
C GLU A 466 15.46 0.13 -11.63
N VAL A 467 14.18 0.43 -11.78
CA VAL A 467 13.08 -0.47 -11.37
C VAL A 467 13.08 -1.71 -12.27
N GLN A 468 13.23 -2.87 -11.64
CA GLN A 468 13.26 -4.17 -12.29
C GLN A 468 12.00 -4.99 -12.04
N ASN A 469 11.34 -4.86 -10.87
CA ASN A 469 10.11 -5.59 -10.62
C ASN A 469 9.28 -4.98 -9.49
N ARG A 470 8.05 -5.46 -9.38
CA ARG A 470 7.08 -5.10 -8.34
C ARG A 470 6.19 -6.28 -8.03
N VAL A 471 5.78 -6.37 -6.77
CA VAL A 471 4.81 -7.36 -6.29
C VAL A 471 4.10 -6.82 -5.06
N LEU A 472 2.79 -7.07 -4.98
CA LEU A 472 1.91 -6.63 -3.91
C LEU A 472 1.57 -7.80 -2.98
N LEU A 473 1.79 -7.64 -1.69
CA LEU A 473 1.22 -8.49 -0.65
C LEU A 473 -0.18 -7.97 -0.26
N LYS A 474 -1.22 -8.74 -0.58
CA LYS A 474 -2.59 -8.42 -0.21
C LYS A 474 -2.77 -8.47 1.31
N GLY A 475 -3.41 -7.44 1.86
CA GLY A 475 -3.71 -7.34 3.30
C GLY A 475 -2.57 -6.78 4.16
N ASN A 476 -1.43 -6.42 3.54
CA ASN A 476 -0.26 -5.75 4.15
C ASN A 476 0.05 -6.15 5.60
N SER A 477 0.99 -7.06 5.79
CA SER A 477 1.38 -7.55 7.12
C SER A 477 2.89 -7.54 7.31
N PRO A 478 3.39 -7.37 8.56
CA PRO A 478 4.81 -7.42 8.83
C PRO A 478 5.43 -8.71 8.29
N SER A 479 6.65 -8.61 7.79
CA SER A 479 7.34 -9.72 7.15
C SER A 479 8.84 -9.70 7.40
N LYS A 480 9.44 -10.88 7.38
CA LYS A 480 10.88 -11.03 7.51
C LYS A 480 11.57 -10.82 6.16
N LEU A 481 12.84 -10.45 6.22
CA LEU A 481 13.74 -10.47 5.08
C LEU A 481 14.51 -11.78 5.05
N VAL A 482 14.82 -12.26 3.85
CA VAL A 482 15.62 -13.47 3.66
C VAL A 482 16.79 -13.16 2.73
N ILE A 483 17.98 -13.67 3.04
CA ILE A 483 19.09 -13.78 2.10
C ILE A 483 19.29 -15.27 1.83
N ARG A 484 19.07 -15.67 0.58
CA ARG A 484 19.07 -17.07 0.16
C ARG A 484 20.37 -17.42 -0.56
N ASN A 485 20.93 -18.58 -0.22
CA ASN A 485 22.09 -19.19 -0.86
C ASN A 485 21.68 -20.51 -1.54
N GLU A 486 21.66 -20.54 -2.88
CA GLU A 486 21.38 -21.75 -3.67
C GLU A 486 22.60 -22.66 -3.85
N SER A 487 23.77 -22.26 -3.33
CA SER A 487 25.01 -23.04 -3.20
C SER A 487 25.80 -23.36 -4.47
N TYR A 488 25.37 -22.90 -5.66
CA TYR A 488 26.02 -23.22 -6.94
C TYR A 488 27.31 -22.40 -7.20
N GLY A 489 27.37 -21.17 -6.69
CA GLY A 489 28.51 -20.25 -6.80
C GLY A 489 28.49 -19.27 -5.63
N GLU A 490 29.57 -18.50 -5.45
CA GLU A 490 29.69 -17.57 -4.32
C GLU A 490 29.04 -16.21 -4.61
N ILE A 491 28.36 -15.63 -3.62
CA ILE A 491 27.81 -14.27 -3.69
C ILE A 491 28.35 -13.49 -2.49
N LEU A 492 28.89 -12.29 -2.74
CA LEU A 492 29.33 -11.38 -1.69
C LEU A 492 28.29 -10.31 -1.45
N PHE A 493 28.13 -9.88 -0.21
CA PHE A 493 27.18 -8.88 0.24
C PHE A 493 27.85 -7.86 1.16
N LYS A 494 27.45 -6.59 1.07
CA LYS A 494 27.83 -5.55 2.04
C LYS A 494 26.75 -4.47 2.15
N ASN A 495 26.89 -3.62 3.17
CA ASN A 495 25.96 -2.51 3.44
C ASN A 495 24.50 -2.97 3.44
N ILE A 496 24.21 -4.03 4.22
CA ILE A 496 22.88 -4.61 4.36
C ILE A 496 22.09 -3.73 5.33
N ILE A 497 21.28 -2.85 4.78
CA ILE A 497 20.69 -1.73 5.50
C ILE A 497 19.19 -1.70 5.26
N LEU A 498 18.42 -1.42 6.29
CA LEU A 498 16.99 -1.19 6.20
C LEU A 498 16.62 0.19 6.73
N LYS A 499 15.89 0.96 5.93
CA LYS A 499 15.29 2.21 6.33
C LYS A 499 13.82 2.01 6.66
N LYS A 500 13.36 2.32 7.88
CA LYS A 500 11.92 2.33 8.17
C LYS A 500 11.24 3.50 7.45
N LEU A 501 10.11 3.25 6.80
CA LEU A 501 9.39 4.26 6.00
C LEU A 501 8.33 4.99 6.82
#